data_AF-E2B1H5-F1
#
_entry.id   AF-E2B1H5-F1
#
_cell.length_a   1.000
_cell.length_b   1.000
_cell.length_c   1.000
_cell.angle_alpha   90.00
_cell.angle_beta   90.00
_cell.angle_gamma   90.00
#
_symmetry.space_group_name_H-M   'P 1'
#
loop_
_entity.id
_entity.type
_entity.pdbx_description
1 polymer ?
#
loop_
_entity_poly.entity_id
_entity_poly.type
_entity_poly.pdbx_seq_one_letter_code
_entity_poly.pdbx_strand_id
1 'polypeptide(L)' 'MSKLYVGNLPSDCNESALRQLFQEHSLACTTILVKRGGYAFVDCADQSTADRAIDKLNGESLLT' A
#
# COMPACT_ATOMS: atom_id res chain seq x y z
N MET A 1 2.71 1.86 15.25
CA MET A 1 2.16 2.29 13.94
C MET A 1 3.31 2.75 13.09
N SER A 2 3.41 2.22 11.86
CA SER A 2 4.44 2.60 10.88
C SER A 2 3.74 3.09 9.62
N LYS A 3 4.17 4.25 9.09
CA LYS A 3 3.54 4.88 7.93
C LYS A 3 4.38 4.62 6.69
N LEU A 4 3.76 4.00 5.70
CA LEU A 4 4.34 3.65 4.42
C LEU A 4 3.94 4.65 3.35
N TYR A 5 4.90 5.04 2.52
CA TYR A 5 4.67 5.77 1.28
C TYR A 5 4.67 4.78 0.12
N VAL A 6 3.59 4.79 -0.67
CA VAL A 6 3.45 3.97 -1.87
C VAL A 6 3.33 4.91 -3.05
N GLY A 7 4.35 4.95 -3.91
CA GLY A 7 4.41 5.82 -5.09
C GLY A 7 4.18 5.05 -6.39
N ASN A 8 4.22 5.77 -7.52
CA ASN A 8 4.07 5.21 -8.87
C ASN A 8 2.77 4.42 -9.07
N LEU A 9 1.70 4.84 -8.39
CA LEU A 9 0.38 4.23 -8.50
C LEU A 9 -0.31 4.65 -9.80
N PRO A 10 -1.07 3.74 -10.45
CA PRO A 10 -1.85 4.09 -11.62
C PRO A 10 -2.92 5.15 -11.28
N SER A 11 -3.36 5.90 -12.28
CA SER A 11 -4.33 7.00 -12.11
C SER A 11 -5.68 6.54 -11.56
N ASP A 12 -6.06 5.30 -11.86
CA ASP A 12 -7.29 4.65 -11.37
C ASP A 12 -7.11 3.95 -10.00
N CYS A 13 -5.90 4.00 -9.42
CA CYS A 13 -5.66 3.42 -8.11
C CYS A 13 -6.48 4.14 -7.04
N ASN A 14 -7.26 3.38 -6.29
CA ASN A 14 -8.08 3.87 -5.19
C ASN A 14 -7.74 3.14 -3.88
N GLU A 15 -8.31 3.63 -2.78
CA GLU A 15 -8.11 3.05 -1.46
C GLU A 15 -8.43 1.55 -1.46
N SER A 16 -9.54 1.16 -2.08
CA SER A 16 -10.00 -0.23 -2.12
C SER A 16 -9.00 -1.16 -2.80
N ALA A 17 -8.40 -0.75 -3.92
CA ALA A 17 -7.40 -1.54 -4.64
C ALA A 17 -6.14 -1.76 -3.79
N LEU A 18 -5.61 -0.71 -3.16
CA LEU A 18 -4.48 -0.84 -2.23
C LEU A 18 -4.82 -1.72 -1.04
N ARG A 19 -6.02 -1.56 -0.47
CA ARG A 19 -6.45 -2.37 0.67
C ARG A 19 -6.52 -3.85 0.31
N GLN A 20 -7.05 -4.15 -0.87
CA GLN A 20 -7.13 -5.53 -1.37
C GLN A 20 -5.72 -6.10 -1.57
N LEU A 21 -4.81 -5.36 -2.20
CA LEU A 21 -3.43 -5.76 -2.40
C LEU A 21 -2.73 -6.12 -1.06
N PHE A 22 -2.89 -5.24 -0.06
CA PHE A 22 -2.34 -5.49 1.27
C PHE A 22 -2.98 -6.74 1.92
N GLN A 23 -4.29 -6.95 1.75
CA GLN A 23 -4.98 -8.13 2.26
C GLN A 23 -4.53 -9.43 1.56
N GLU A 24 -4.32 -9.43 0.25
CA GLU A 24 -3.84 -10.59 -0.51
C GLU A 24 -2.47 -11.07 0.00
N HIS A 25 -1.62 -10.14 0.45
CA HIS A 25 -0.31 -10.46 1.02
C HIS A 25 -0.34 -10.66 2.54
N SER A 26 -1.52 -10.66 3.16
CA SER A 26 -1.74 -10.75 4.61
C SER A 26 -1.01 -9.64 5.40
N LEU A 27 -1.03 -8.43 4.87
CA LEU A 27 -0.43 -7.23 5.46
C LEU A 27 -1.54 -6.39 6.12
N ALA A 28 -1.47 -6.23 7.44
CA ALA A 28 -2.46 -5.47 8.19
C ALA A 28 -2.25 -3.95 8.06
N CYS A 29 -3.19 -3.27 7.42
CA CYS A 29 -3.24 -1.81 7.29
C CYS A 29 -4.52 -1.24 7.93
N THR A 30 -4.40 -0.08 8.59
CA THR A 30 -5.51 0.59 9.30
C THR A 30 -6.08 1.76 8.52
N THR A 31 -5.23 2.56 7.87
CA THR A 31 -5.64 3.76 7.13
C THR A 31 -4.87 3.84 5.83
N ILE A 32 -5.57 4.14 4.74
CA ILE A 32 -4.98 4.34 3.43
C ILE A 32 -5.45 5.70 2.92
N LEU A 33 -4.51 6.54 2.50
CA LEU A 33 -4.79 7.88 2.02
C LEU A 33 -4.21 8.04 0.62
N VAL A 34 -5.05 7.83 -0.39
CA VAL A 34 -4.68 8.03 -1.80
C VAL A 34 -4.69 9.53 -2.12
N LYS A 35 -3.61 10.01 -2.75
CA LYS A 35 -3.46 11.39 -3.19
C LYS A 35 -3.48 11.46 -4.71
N ARG A 36 -4.01 12.56 -5.25
CA ARG A 36 -4.18 12.83 -6.69
C ARG A 36 -2.85 13.08 -7.46
N GLY A 37 -1.78 12.37 -7.11
CA GLY A 37 -0.47 12.47 -7.75
C GLY A 37 0.19 11.12 -8.02
N GLY A 38 -0.59 10.03 -8.05
CA GLY A 38 -0.05 8.67 -8.23
C GLY A 38 0.70 8.15 -7.00
N TYR A 39 0.27 8.55 -5.80
CA TYR A 39 0.85 8.05 -4.56
C TYR A 39 -0.18 7.96 -3.44
N ALA A 40 0.11 7.13 -2.44
CA ALA A 40 -0.71 6.93 -1.25
C ALA A 40 0.15 6.81 0.01
N PHE A 41 -0.47 7.10 1.16
CA PHE A 41 0.08 6.78 2.47
C PHE A 41 -0.71 5.65 3.11
N VAL A 42 -0.02 4.63 3.60
CA VAL A 42 -0.63 3.48 4.26
C VAL A 42 -0.12 3.41 5.68
N ASP A 43 -1.01 3.43 6.67
CA ASP A 43 -0.65 3.14 8.05
C ASP A 43 -0.73 1.62 8.27
N CYS A 44 0.43 1.03 8.54
CA CYS A 44 0.58 -0.36 8.95
C CYS A 44 0.45 -0.48 10.47
N ALA A 45 -0.03 -1.64 10.92
CA ALA A 45 -0.17 -1.95 12.35
C ALA A 45 1.17 -1.76 13.09
N ASP A 46 2.25 -2.27 12.51
CA ASP A 46 3.59 -2.33 13.10
C ASP A 46 4.68 -2.29 12.02
N GLN A 47 5.92 -2.05 12.48
CA GLN A 47 7.08 -1.91 11.60
C GLN A 47 7.35 -3.19 10.80
N SER A 48 7.16 -4.37 11.41
CA SER A 48 7.32 -5.67 10.74
C SER A 48 6.38 -5.80 9.52
N THR A 49 5.12 -5.36 9.67
CA THR A 49 4.18 -5.33 8.54
C THR A 49 4.64 -4.37 7.44
N ALA A 50 5.20 -3.21 7.81
CA ALA A 50 5.73 -2.26 6.84
C ALA A 50 6.93 -2.82 6.07
N ASP A 51 7.90 -3.43 6.76
CA ASP A 51 9.05 -4.07 6.13
C ASP A 51 8.64 -5.18 5.16
N ARG A 52 7.67 -6.02 5.56
CA ARG A 52 7.12 -7.07 4.67
C ARG A 52 6.38 -6.49 3.47
N ALA A 53 5.68 -5.38 3.64
CA ALA A 53 5.01 -4.70 2.54
C ALA A 53 6.03 -4.14 1.53
N ILE A 54 7.13 -3.57 2.02
CA ILE A 54 8.23 -3.11 1.16
C ILE A 54 8.85 -4.30 0.41
N ASP A 55 9.19 -5.38 1.12
CA ASP A 55 9.82 -6.56 0.51
C ASP A 55 8.94 -7.21 -0.57
N LYS A 56 7.62 -7.28 -0.33
CA LYS A 56 6.69 -7.97 -1.23
C LYS A 56 6.11 -7.11 -2.34
N LEU A 57 5.77 -5.85 -2.06
CA LEU A 57 4.99 -5.01 -2.97
C LEU A 57 5.87 -4.03 -3.74
N ASN A 58 7.10 -3.75 -3.28
CA ASN A 58 7.99 -2.84 -3.99
C ASN A 58 8.48 -3.48 -5.29
N GLY A 59 8.19 -2.82 -6.42
CA GLY A 59 8.49 -3.34 -7.75
C GLY A 59 7.44 -4.31 -8.31
N GLU A 60 6.39 -4.60 -7.55
CA GLU A 60 5.23 -5.33 -8.07
C GLU A 60 4.43 -4.41 -9.01
N SER A 61 4.10 -4.92 -10.18
CA SER A 61 3.25 -4.20 -11.13
C SER A 61 1.80 -4.47 -10.76
N LEU A 62 1.09 -3.43 -10.35
CA LEU A 62 -0.36 -3.48 -10.19
C LEU A 62 -0.99 -3.65 -11.59
N LEU A 63 -1.03 -4.90 -12.07
CA LEU A 63 -1.69 -5.26 -13.33
C LEU A 63 -3.19 -5.21 -13.06
N THR A 64 -3.79 -4.05 -13.33
CA THR A 64 -5.25 -3.86 -13.41
C THR A 64 -5.83 -4.61 -14.60
#